data_AF-A0A2V2S3D5-F1
#
_entry.id   AF-A0A2V2S3D5-F1
#
_cell.length_a   1.000
_cell.length_b   1.000
_cell.length_c   1.000
_cell.angle_alpha   90.00
_cell.angle_beta   90.00
_cell.angle_gamma   90.00
#
_symmetry.space_group_name_H-M   'P 1'
#
loop_
_entity.id
_entity.type
_entity.pdbx_description
1 polymer ?
#
loop_
_entity_poly.entity_id
_entity_poly.type
_entity_poly.pdbx_seq_one_letter_code
_entity_poly.pdbx_strand_id
1 'polypeptide(L)'
;MDTTEYRAALGPKPDPMPKERVDEARRLTSLMRRGQAFSFVRLGDYDLGYLLDEQLQKGAGTASSPQFEGCTNKCGDEAVPAPAPISGTRPFGSPGLLPCQAGRLRAALEGATYLDFHELLWKDNSLIDALGVRRKESLFRNPDRTTSYILATWLDAEFRSFCAGRRILFCGAEAPLLEAMLKRERFLECARDYWQPDCAPFFLRPRDNGRNLGENLDSIKQDLKEAILRWKIDTLFLCLGGAAKILCYELAKELGICAIDFGVGLRSLTYSGSDGSSAARSTHLVFLYRVPFDLYMDALAEAFPSLIPEETLAKAHAQLLLEVQEKEVGWSHSGWEYDFSEENIAAFRAAFVHYRRRCRALFRHSPASIKERKDFLHFCGSHGLTFEGRLFLRSFQAKGFVRRFLGSGHRGAPRESTRPTSPGQFSCRPGALTRRSGVSR
;
A
#
# COMPACT_ATOMS: atom_id res chain seq x y z
N MET A 1 16.49 -14.62 15.62
CA MET A 1 16.73 -13.16 15.48
C MET A 1 15.39 -12.46 15.45
N ASP A 2 15.34 -11.26 16.00
CA ASP A 2 14.12 -10.49 16.23
C ASP A 2 13.51 -10.05 14.88
N THR A 3 12.30 -10.49 14.57
CA THR A 3 11.58 -10.14 13.32
C THR A 3 11.09 -8.69 13.30
N THR A 4 11.52 -7.89 14.28
CA THR A 4 11.27 -6.44 14.41
C THR A 4 12.15 -5.59 13.50
N GLU A 5 13.29 -6.07 13.00
CA GLU A 5 14.26 -5.21 12.29
C GLU A 5 13.94 -4.92 10.82
N TYR A 6 13.05 -5.70 10.18
CA TYR A 6 12.63 -5.52 8.78
C TYR A 6 11.36 -4.68 8.62
N ARG A 7 11.19 -3.68 9.49
CA ARG A 7 10.24 -2.59 9.27
C ARG A 7 11.05 -1.35 8.92
N ALA A 8 11.44 -1.22 7.66
CA ALA A 8 11.96 0.04 7.18
C ALA A 8 10.82 1.07 7.29
N ALA A 9 10.78 1.80 8.41
CA ALA A 9 10.27 3.16 8.36
C ALA A 9 10.96 3.82 7.16
N LEU A 10 10.19 4.45 6.28
CA LEU A 10 10.68 5.06 5.03
C LEU A 10 11.71 6.19 5.30
N GLY A 11 12.02 6.43 6.57
CA GLY A 11 12.83 7.53 7.06
C GLY A 11 11.99 8.80 7.15
N PRO A 12 12.48 9.81 7.88
CA PRO A 12 11.88 11.13 7.79
C PRO A 12 11.97 11.62 6.34
N LYS A 13 10.97 12.38 5.89
CA LYS A 13 11.12 13.12 4.64
C LYS A 13 12.34 14.04 4.77
N PRO A 14 13.18 14.11 3.73
CA PRO A 14 14.19 15.15 3.66
C PRO A 14 13.54 16.54 3.75
N ASP A 15 13.89 17.33 4.77
CA ASP A 15 13.36 18.69 4.99
C ASP A 15 14.51 19.71 5.14
N PRO A 16 14.61 20.74 4.27
CA PRO A 16 13.78 20.94 3.08
C PRO A 16 13.99 19.85 2.03
N MET A 17 12.99 19.62 1.18
CA MET A 17 13.10 18.68 0.05
C MET A 17 14.31 19.08 -0.81
N PRO A 18 15.32 18.21 -0.99
CA PRO A 18 16.52 18.52 -1.75
C PRO A 18 16.18 18.99 -3.15
N LYS A 19 16.85 20.06 -3.61
CA LYS A 19 16.65 20.63 -4.94
C LYS A 19 16.87 19.57 -6.03
N GLU A 20 17.83 18.69 -5.82
CA GLU A 20 18.20 17.58 -6.68
C GLU A 20 17.02 16.62 -6.93
N ARG A 21 16.19 16.36 -5.91
CA ARG A 21 14.98 15.53 -6.06
C ARG A 21 13.92 16.21 -6.92
N VAL A 22 13.72 17.51 -6.72
CA VAL A 22 12.74 18.28 -7.51
C VAL A 22 13.20 18.38 -8.96
N ASP A 23 14.50 18.62 -9.19
CA ASP A 23 15.08 18.66 -10.53
C ASP A 23 15.02 17.28 -11.21
N GLU A 24 15.19 16.19 -10.47
CA GLU A 24 14.99 14.84 -10.99
C GLU A 24 13.54 14.56 -11.35
N ALA A 25 12.57 14.98 -10.53
CA ALA A 25 11.15 14.85 -10.86
C ALA A 25 10.80 15.60 -12.18
N ARG A 26 11.33 16.81 -12.38
CA ARG A 26 11.19 17.57 -13.63
C ARG A 26 11.85 16.88 -14.82
N ARG A 27 13.04 16.31 -14.60
CA ARG A 27 13.75 15.53 -15.63
C ARG A 27 12.91 14.31 -16.03
N LEU A 28 12.34 13.59 -15.07
CA LEU A 28 11.44 12.47 -15.30
C LEU A 28 10.20 12.88 -16.12
N THR A 29 9.52 13.98 -15.75
CA THR A 29 8.43 14.57 -16.55
C THR A 29 8.86 14.84 -17.99
N SER A 30 10.03 15.43 -18.17
CA SER A 30 10.59 15.74 -19.48
C SER A 30 10.84 14.48 -20.30
N LEU A 31 11.36 13.41 -19.69
CA LEU A 31 11.54 12.11 -20.34
C LEU A 31 10.20 11.49 -20.77
N MET A 32 9.19 11.49 -19.90
CA MET A 32 7.85 10.98 -20.18
C MET A 32 7.09 11.77 -21.26
N ARG A 33 7.51 13.01 -21.56
CA ARG A 33 6.92 13.87 -22.60
C ARG A 33 7.53 13.69 -23.99
N ARG A 34 8.64 12.96 -24.16
CA ARG A 34 9.35 12.85 -25.45
C ARG A 34 8.60 12.10 -26.57
N GLY A 35 7.34 11.71 -26.37
CA GLY A 35 6.48 11.13 -27.42
C GLY A 35 6.90 9.74 -27.92
N GLN A 36 7.71 9.01 -27.14
CA GLN A 36 8.14 7.64 -27.43
C GLN A 36 7.57 6.67 -26.40
N ALA A 37 7.63 5.37 -26.72
CA ALA A 37 7.38 4.28 -25.77
C ALA A 37 8.20 4.52 -24.49
N PHE A 38 7.51 4.73 -23.37
CA PHE A 38 8.15 5.03 -22.09
C PHE A 38 7.60 4.12 -21.01
N SER A 39 8.46 3.34 -20.36
CA SER A 39 8.10 2.52 -19.20
C SER A 39 8.83 3.02 -17.96
N PHE A 40 8.06 3.48 -16.98
CA PHE A 40 8.55 3.78 -15.63
C PHE A 40 8.27 2.57 -14.74
N VAL A 41 9.32 1.97 -14.21
CA VAL A 41 9.24 0.80 -13.32
C VAL A 41 9.92 1.15 -12.01
N ARG A 42 9.36 0.65 -10.90
CA ARG A 42 9.93 0.81 -9.56
C ARG A 42 10.33 -0.54 -8.99
N LEU A 43 11.48 -0.61 -8.35
CA LEU A 43 11.93 -1.80 -7.61
C LEU A 43 11.68 -1.59 -6.11
N GLY A 44 10.62 -2.20 -5.58
CA GLY A 44 10.30 -2.19 -4.16
C GLY A 44 11.03 -3.27 -3.35
N ASP A 45 10.81 -3.27 -2.04
CA ASP A 45 11.33 -4.25 -1.08
C ASP A 45 10.81 -5.67 -1.33
N TYR A 46 9.50 -5.84 -1.55
CA TYR A 46 8.90 -7.14 -1.87
C TYR A 46 9.40 -7.70 -3.21
N ASP A 47 9.61 -6.85 -4.21
CA ASP A 47 10.10 -7.24 -5.53
C ASP A 47 11.57 -7.68 -5.48
N LEU A 48 12.40 -6.92 -4.74
CA LEU A 48 13.81 -7.23 -4.48
C LEU A 48 13.95 -8.59 -3.78
N GLY A 49 13.20 -8.79 -2.69
CA GLY A 49 13.23 -10.05 -1.94
C GLY A 49 12.78 -11.25 -2.78
N TYR A 50 11.71 -11.09 -3.57
CA TYR A 50 11.21 -12.12 -4.47
C TYR A 50 12.26 -12.55 -5.51
N LEU A 51 12.96 -11.59 -6.13
CA LEU A 51 13.96 -11.91 -7.14
C LEU A 51 15.27 -12.46 -6.56
N LEU A 52 15.69 -12.01 -5.37
CA LEU A 52 16.86 -12.55 -4.69
C LEU A 52 16.64 -14.00 -4.27
N ASP A 53 15.45 -14.33 -3.76
CA ASP A 53 15.06 -15.71 -3.43
C ASP A 53 15.12 -16.60 -4.69
N GLU A 54 14.60 -16.11 -5.81
CA GLU A 54 14.65 -16.83 -7.09
C GLU A 54 16.08 -17.06 -7.60
N GLN A 55 16.97 -16.07 -7.48
CA GLN A 55 18.38 -16.22 -7.84
C GLN A 55 19.09 -17.24 -6.96
N LEU A 56 18.82 -17.23 -5.66
CA LEU A 56 19.41 -18.18 -4.72
C LEU A 56 18.94 -19.60 -5.00
N GLN A 57 17.66 -19.81 -5.30
CA GLN A 57 17.12 -21.12 -5.66
C GLN A 57 17.74 -21.66 -6.96
N LYS A 58 18.07 -20.79 -7.92
CA LYS A 58 18.78 -21.17 -9.15
C LYS A 58 20.27 -21.43 -8.95
N GLY A 59 20.90 -20.78 -7.97
CA GLY A 59 22.35 -20.84 -7.73
C GLY A 59 22.79 -21.87 -6.68
N ALA A 60 21.94 -22.18 -5.70
CA ALA A 60 22.24 -23.08 -4.61
C ALA A 60 21.08 -24.07 -4.45
N GLY A 61 21.34 -25.35 -4.69
CA GLY A 61 20.39 -26.40 -4.33
C GLY A 61 19.95 -26.24 -2.88
N THR A 62 18.69 -25.86 -2.68
CA THR A 62 17.94 -25.95 -1.42
C THR A 62 18.57 -25.30 -0.17
N ALA A 63 18.98 -24.03 -0.24
CA ALA A 63 19.23 -23.24 0.96
C ALA A 63 18.41 -21.94 0.92
N SER A 64 17.21 -21.97 1.52
CA SER A 64 16.39 -20.78 1.74
C SER A 64 17.14 -19.78 2.63
N SER A 65 17.29 -18.54 2.17
CA SER A 65 17.87 -17.47 2.99
C SER A 65 16.95 -17.12 4.16
N PRO A 66 17.42 -17.17 5.42
CA PRO A 66 16.63 -16.80 6.59
C PRO A 66 16.22 -15.32 6.62
N GLN A 67 16.76 -14.47 5.72
CA GLN A 67 16.46 -13.04 5.66
C GLN A 67 15.07 -12.72 5.09
N PHE A 68 14.41 -13.66 4.39
CA PHE A 68 13.12 -13.41 3.72
C PHE A 68 11.94 -14.26 4.24
N GLU A 69 12.11 -14.99 5.34
CA GLU A 69 11.09 -15.89 5.92
C GLU A 69 9.74 -15.23 6.30
N GLY A 70 9.64 -13.90 6.25
CA GLY A 70 8.40 -13.15 6.44
C GLY A 70 7.81 -12.47 5.19
N CYS A 71 8.52 -12.45 4.07
CA CYS A 71 8.10 -11.75 2.84
C CYS A 71 7.64 -12.70 1.74
N THR A 72 8.06 -13.96 1.78
CA THR A 72 7.61 -14.99 0.86
C THR A 72 6.75 -15.99 1.64
N ASN A 73 5.46 -16.04 1.33
CA ASN A 73 4.70 -17.27 1.60
C ASN A 73 5.51 -18.38 0.91
N LYS A 74 6.03 -19.34 1.69
CA LYS A 74 6.93 -20.40 1.23
C LYS A 74 6.54 -20.84 -0.18
N CYS A 75 7.39 -20.53 -1.16
CA CYS A 75 7.31 -21.04 -2.53
C CYS A 75 7.64 -22.54 -2.52
N GLY A 76 6.76 -23.34 -1.92
CA GLY A 76 6.67 -24.76 -2.26
C GLY A 76 5.84 -24.89 -3.52
N ASP A 77 6.18 -25.86 -4.37
CA ASP A 77 5.67 -26.06 -5.73
C ASP A 77 4.13 -26.20 -5.87
N GLU A 78 3.36 -26.15 -4.79
CA GLU A 78 1.90 -26.34 -4.78
C GLU A 78 1.11 -25.36 -3.86
N ALA A 79 1.77 -24.42 -3.19
CA ALA A 79 1.06 -23.54 -2.26
C ALA A 79 0.44 -22.32 -2.99
N VAL A 80 -0.83 -22.45 -3.37
CA VAL A 80 -1.67 -21.30 -3.77
C VAL A 80 -1.55 -20.22 -2.68
N PRO A 81 -1.20 -18.97 -3.02
CA PRO A 81 -1.11 -17.89 -2.04
C PRO A 81 -2.40 -17.80 -1.24
N ALA A 82 -2.31 -17.90 0.09
CA ALA A 82 -3.49 -17.73 0.93
C ALA A 82 -4.14 -16.36 0.63
N PRO A 83 -5.49 -16.28 0.57
CA PRO A 83 -6.16 -15.03 0.27
C PRO A 83 -5.78 -13.97 1.32
N ALA A 84 -5.66 -12.72 0.86
CA ALA A 84 -5.33 -11.60 1.74
C ALA A 84 -6.32 -11.56 2.92
N PRO A 85 -5.85 -11.36 4.16
CA PRO A 85 -6.73 -11.35 5.32
C PRO A 85 -7.67 -10.13 5.27
N ILE A 86 -8.90 -10.31 5.74
CA ILE A 86 -9.79 -9.19 6.06
C ILE A 86 -9.30 -8.57 7.39
N SER A 87 -8.69 -7.38 7.33
CA SER A 87 -8.21 -6.70 8.52
C SER A 87 -8.04 -5.19 8.32
N GLY A 88 -8.93 -4.39 8.90
CA GLY A 88 -8.81 -2.94 8.85
C GLY A 88 -7.75 -2.36 9.79
N THR A 89 -7.18 -3.21 10.65
CA THR A 89 -6.22 -2.80 11.70
C THR A 89 -4.79 -3.24 11.44
N ARG A 90 -4.60 -4.28 10.61
CA ARG A 90 -3.27 -4.83 10.32
C ARG A 90 -2.92 -4.59 8.86
N PRO A 91 -1.73 -4.05 8.60
CA PRO A 91 -1.28 -3.87 7.23
C PRO A 91 -0.92 -5.22 6.61
N PHE A 92 -1.17 -5.37 5.31
CA PHE A 92 -0.79 -6.55 4.54
C PHE A 92 -0.28 -6.11 3.16
N GLY A 93 0.78 -6.74 2.67
CA GLY A 93 1.38 -6.48 1.35
C GLY A 93 1.90 -7.77 0.73
N SER A 94 1.84 -7.86 -0.59
CA SER A 94 2.34 -8.99 -1.37
C SER A 94 2.73 -8.52 -2.78
N PRO A 95 3.77 -9.10 -3.41
CA PRO A 95 4.09 -8.82 -4.81
C PRO A 95 3.01 -9.34 -5.78
N GLY A 96 2.26 -10.38 -5.39
CA GLY A 96 1.15 -10.95 -6.17
C GLY A 96 1.56 -11.74 -7.42
N LEU A 97 2.85 -12.03 -7.60
CA LEU A 97 3.39 -12.77 -8.74
C LEU A 97 3.59 -14.26 -8.43
N LEU A 98 3.41 -15.12 -9.44
CA LEU A 98 3.77 -16.54 -9.39
C LEU A 98 5.26 -16.74 -9.67
N PRO A 99 5.91 -17.81 -9.17
CA PRO A 99 7.33 -18.10 -9.43
C PRO A 99 7.71 -18.08 -10.92
N CYS A 100 6.83 -18.58 -11.80
CA CYS A 100 7.07 -18.60 -13.25
C CYS A 100 7.18 -17.19 -13.89
N GLN A 101 6.81 -16.13 -13.17
CA GLN A 101 6.84 -14.75 -13.65
C GLN A 101 8.16 -14.02 -13.33
N ALA A 102 9.05 -14.62 -12.55
CA ALA A 102 10.34 -14.01 -12.18
C ALA A 102 11.17 -13.59 -13.40
N GLY A 103 11.20 -14.42 -14.45
CA GLY A 103 11.89 -14.10 -15.69
C GLY A 103 11.33 -12.86 -16.39
N ARG A 104 9.99 -12.71 -16.42
CA ARG A 104 9.33 -11.53 -16.99
C ARG A 104 9.56 -10.28 -16.14
N LEU A 105 9.53 -10.41 -14.81
CA LEU A 105 9.85 -9.31 -13.90
C LEU A 105 11.30 -8.84 -14.10
N ARG A 106 12.26 -9.76 -14.15
CA ARG A 106 13.66 -9.44 -14.44
C ARG A 106 13.81 -8.74 -15.80
N ALA A 107 13.18 -9.26 -16.85
CA ALA A 107 13.20 -8.62 -18.16
C ALA A 107 12.63 -7.20 -18.15
N ALA A 108 11.58 -6.94 -17.35
CA ALA A 108 11.04 -5.60 -17.17
C ALA A 108 12.02 -4.67 -16.45
N LEU A 109 12.68 -5.14 -15.38
CA LEU A 109 13.71 -4.36 -14.69
C LEU A 109 14.95 -4.12 -15.54
N GLU A 110 15.29 -5.00 -16.46
CA GLU A 110 16.44 -4.83 -17.37
C GLU A 110 16.10 -3.93 -18.57
N GLY A 111 14.85 -3.97 -19.03
CA GLY A 111 14.40 -3.33 -20.27
C GLY A 111 13.63 -2.02 -20.11
N ALA A 112 13.11 -1.70 -18.92
CA ALA A 112 12.30 -0.49 -18.72
C ALA A 112 13.07 0.80 -19.02
N THR A 113 12.40 1.78 -19.64
CA THR A 113 13.00 3.07 -20.04
C THR A 113 13.57 3.82 -18.84
N TYR A 114 12.87 3.80 -17.71
CA TYR A 114 13.32 4.35 -16.44
C TYR A 114 13.09 3.33 -15.33
N LEU A 115 14.12 3.07 -14.53
CA LEU A 115 14.02 2.27 -13.31
C LEU A 115 14.32 3.12 -12.08
N ASP A 116 13.33 3.28 -11.21
CA ASP A 116 13.49 3.86 -9.88
C ASP A 116 13.85 2.74 -8.90
N PHE A 117 15.14 2.67 -8.54
CA PHE A 117 15.59 1.83 -7.45
C PHE A 117 15.20 2.51 -6.16
N HIS A 118 14.35 1.92 -5.32
CA HIS A 118 13.93 2.50 -4.04
C HIS A 118 15.05 2.43 -2.98
N GLU A 119 16.27 2.89 -3.32
CA GLU A 119 17.47 2.82 -2.48
C GLU A 119 17.28 3.47 -1.10
N LEU A 120 16.48 4.54 -1.03
CA LEU A 120 16.15 5.21 0.23
C LEU A 120 15.45 4.28 1.23
N LEU A 121 14.73 3.27 0.74
CA LEU A 121 13.95 2.34 1.57
C LEU A 121 14.78 1.15 2.08
N TRP A 122 16.01 0.98 1.59
CA TRP A 122 16.86 -0.14 1.95
C TRP A 122 17.90 0.28 2.98
N LYS A 123 18.01 -0.49 4.06
CA LYS A 123 19.08 -0.32 5.05
C LYS A 123 20.43 -0.77 4.49
N ASP A 124 20.42 -1.75 3.58
CA ASP A 124 21.60 -2.34 2.98
C ASP A 124 21.53 -2.27 1.45
N ASN A 125 22.35 -1.40 0.86
CA ASN A 125 22.42 -1.24 -0.58
C ASN A 125 23.06 -2.46 -1.28
N SER A 126 23.78 -3.31 -0.56
CA SER A 126 24.45 -4.49 -1.14
C SER A 126 23.47 -5.50 -1.73
N LEU A 127 22.21 -5.48 -1.29
CA LEU A 127 21.14 -6.32 -1.83
C LEU A 127 20.82 -5.98 -3.30
N ILE A 128 20.95 -4.71 -3.69
CA ILE A 128 20.75 -4.30 -5.09
C ILE A 128 21.89 -4.84 -5.95
N ASP A 129 23.12 -4.69 -5.45
CA ASP A 129 24.31 -5.14 -6.15
C ASP A 129 24.28 -6.66 -6.36
N ALA A 130 23.70 -7.40 -5.41
CA ALA A 130 23.48 -8.83 -5.50
C ALA A 130 22.38 -9.25 -6.51
N LEU A 131 21.41 -8.39 -6.83
CA LEU A 131 20.24 -8.70 -7.67
C LEU A 131 20.62 -9.02 -9.14
N GLY A 132 21.84 -8.69 -9.57
CA GLY A 132 22.40 -9.11 -10.87
C GLY A 132 21.57 -8.66 -12.09
N VAL A 133 20.80 -7.57 -11.98
CA VAL A 133 20.02 -6.97 -13.08
C VAL A 133 20.96 -6.28 -14.06
N ARG A 134 20.92 -6.67 -15.34
CA ARG A 134 21.79 -6.10 -16.37
C ARG A 134 21.04 -5.11 -17.26
N ARG A 135 21.30 -3.82 -17.06
CA ARG A 135 20.68 -2.74 -17.84
C ARG A 135 21.65 -2.18 -18.89
N LYS A 136 21.12 -1.76 -20.03
CA LYS A 136 21.88 -1.02 -21.05
C LYS A 136 22.15 0.41 -20.55
N GLU A 137 23.32 0.96 -20.87
CA GLU A 137 23.72 2.33 -20.48
C GLU A 137 22.80 3.42 -21.05
N SER A 138 22.10 3.15 -22.15
CA SER A 138 21.15 4.08 -22.76
C SER A 138 19.82 4.20 -22.01
N LEU A 139 19.55 3.33 -21.03
CA LEU A 139 18.33 3.38 -20.22
C LEU A 139 18.53 4.24 -18.98
N PHE A 140 17.47 4.89 -18.52
CA PHE A 140 17.52 5.81 -17.39
C PHE A 140 17.31 5.11 -16.05
N ARG A 141 17.83 5.71 -14.98
CA ARG A 141 17.55 5.39 -13.57
C ARG A 141 17.66 6.66 -12.73
N ASN A 142 17.26 6.59 -11.47
CA ASN A 142 17.61 7.61 -10.50
C ASN A 142 19.16 7.72 -10.39
N PRO A 143 19.72 8.94 -10.37
CA PRO A 143 21.16 9.16 -10.24
C PRO A 143 21.78 8.52 -9.00
N ASP A 144 21.09 8.60 -7.87
CA ASP A 144 21.61 8.20 -6.57
C ASP A 144 20.49 7.87 -5.56
N ARG A 145 20.89 7.54 -4.33
CA ARG A 145 19.99 7.28 -3.22
C ARG A 145 19.12 8.49 -2.87
N THR A 146 19.66 9.70 -2.95
CA THR A 146 18.93 10.94 -2.63
C THR A 146 17.75 11.15 -3.57
N THR A 147 17.86 10.70 -4.82
CA THR A 147 16.84 10.83 -5.88
C THR A 147 15.96 9.59 -6.07
N SER A 148 16.21 8.51 -5.34
CA SER A 148 15.37 7.30 -5.34
C SER A 148 13.98 7.50 -4.75
N TYR A 149 13.05 6.56 -4.97
CA TYR A 149 11.66 6.69 -4.49
C TYR A 149 11.04 8.00 -5.00
N ILE A 150 11.31 8.30 -6.28
CA ILE A 150 11.03 9.63 -6.86
C ILE A 150 9.54 9.89 -7.04
N LEU A 151 8.73 8.81 -7.12
CA LEU A 151 7.30 8.91 -7.42
C LEU A 151 6.55 9.80 -6.42
N ALA A 152 6.91 9.78 -5.13
CA ALA A 152 6.28 10.61 -4.11
C ALA A 152 6.54 12.12 -4.36
N THR A 153 7.78 12.47 -4.67
CA THR A 153 8.18 13.84 -5.04
C THR A 153 7.54 14.26 -6.38
N TRP A 154 7.48 13.35 -7.35
CA TRP A 154 6.88 13.61 -8.65
C TRP A 154 5.36 13.81 -8.57
N LEU A 155 4.66 13.03 -7.73
CA LEU A 155 3.24 13.21 -7.42
C LEU A 155 2.95 14.61 -6.89
N ASP A 156 3.84 15.11 -6.02
CA ASP A 156 3.70 16.42 -5.38
C ASP A 156 4.01 17.58 -6.32
N ALA A 157 5.11 17.49 -7.06
CA ALA A 157 5.61 18.61 -7.85
C ALA A 157 5.07 18.66 -9.30
N GLU A 158 4.80 17.51 -9.91
CA GLU A 158 4.73 17.41 -11.38
C GLU A 158 3.43 16.79 -11.91
N PHE A 159 2.83 15.85 -11.18
CA PHE A 159 1.68 15.04 -11.63
C PHE A 159 0.55 15.86 -12.24
N ARG A 160 0.09 16.90 -11.53
CA ARG A 160 -1.02 17.74 -12.00
C ARG A 160 -0.74 18.36 -13.37
N SER A 161 0.46 18.89 -13.58
CA SER A 161 0.85 19.50 -14.86
C SER A 161 1.14 18.46 -15.94
N PHE A 162 1.62 17.28 -15.55
CA PHE A 162 1.88 16.19 -16.46
C PHE A 162 0.60 15.64 -17.07
N CYS A 163 -0.47 15.54 -16.26
CA CYS A 163 -1.77 15.02 -16.69
C CYS A 163 -2.55 15.94 -17.64
N ALA A 164 -2.20 17.24 -17.67
CA ALA A 164 -2.89 18.22 -18.51
C ALA A 164 -2.80 17.83 -20.01
N GLY A 165 -3.95 17.80 -20.69
CA GLY A 165 -4.04 17.52 -22.13
C GLY A 165 -3.75 16.07 -22.55
N ARG A 166 -3.60 15.13 -21.61
CA ARG A 166 -3.31 13.71 -21.91
C ARG A 166 -4.55 12.83 -21.87
N ARG A 167 -4.53 11.76 -22.67
CA ARG A 167 -5.53 10.69 -22.63
C ARG A 167 -5.05 9.59 -21.69
N ILE A 168 -5.49 9.71 -20.44
CA ILE A 168 -4.98 8.92 -19.32
C ILE A 168 -5.89 7.74 -19.02
N LEU A 169 -5.30 6.56 -18.78
CA LEU A 169 -5.97 5.41 -18.19
C LEU A 169 -5.38 5.12 -16.82
N PHE A 170 -6.24 5.09 -15.80
CA PHE A 170 -5.91 4.49 -14.51
C PHE A 170 -6.40 3.05 -14.47
N CYS A 171 -5.51 2.11 -14.16
CA CYS A 171 -5.87 0.72 -13.92
C CYS A 171 -5.33 0.24 -12.57
N GLY A 172 -6.24 -0.29 -11.77
CA GLY A 172 -5.96 -0.79 -10.43
C GLY A 172 -7.26 -1.10 -9.71
N ALA A 173 -7.17 -1.80 -8.58
CA ALA A 173 -8.36 -2.21 -7.84
C ALA A 173 -9.17 -1.00 -7.32
N GLU A 174 -8.46 0.10 -7.00
CA GLU A 174 -9.01 1.38 -6.54
C GLU A 174 -9.47 2.30 -7.68
N ALA A 175 -9.27 1.96 -8.96
CA ALA A 175 -9.64 2.83 -10.08
C ALA A 175 -11.14 3.21 -10.08
N PRO A 176 -12.09 2.28 -9.82
CA PRO A 176 -13.51 2.63 -9.71
C PRO A 176 -13.85 3.53 -8.51
N LEU A 177 -13.04 3.47 -7.44
CA LEU A 177 -13.18 4.38 -6.31
C LEU A 177 -12.82 5.80 -6.71
N LEU A 178 -11.70 5.97 -7.43
CA LEU A 178 -11.28 7.26 -7.96
C LEU A 178 -12.29 7.81 -8.97
N GLU A 179 -12.82 6.94 -9.84
CA GLU A 179 -13.90 7.30 -10.77
C GLU A 179 -15.14 7.83 -10.05
N ALA A 180 -15.60 7.12 -9.02
CA ALA A 180 -16.73 7.58 -8.21
C ALA A 180 -16.41 8.92 -7.53
N MET A 181 -15.22 9.06 -6.92
CA MET A 181 -14.81 10.29 -6.24
C MET A 181 -14.78 11.50 -7.17
N LEU A 182 -14.30 11.36 -8.40
CA LEU A 182 -14.19 12.46 -9.36
C LEU A 182 -15.53 13.04 -9.82
N LYS A 183 -16.64 12.33 -9.60
CA LYS A 183 -17.99 12.84 -9.85
C LYS A 183 -18.51 13.78 -8.75
N ARG A 184 -17.74 13.98 -7.67
CA ARG A 184 -18.18 14.70 -6.46
C ARG A 184 -17.42 16.02 -6.31
N GLU A 185 -18.13 17.14 -6.31
CA GLU A 185 -17.54 18.48 -6.15
C GLU A 185 -16.70 18.61 -4.88
N ARG A 186 -17.23 18.15 -3.73
CA ARG A 186 -16.50 18.12 -2.45
C ARG A 186 -15.16 17.36 -2.51
N PHE A 187 -15.01 16.38 -3.40
CA PHE A 187 -13.73 15.68 -3.58
C PHE A 187 -12.77 16.50 -4.44
N LEU A 188 -13.28 17.10 -5.52
CA LEU A 188 -12.49 17.99 -6.39
C LEU A 188 -11.93 19.19 -5.61
N GLU A 189 -12.66 19.71 -4.64
CA GLU A 189 -12.18 20.74 -3.72
C GLU A 189 -10.98 20.27 -2.89
N CYS A 190 -11.02 19.06 -2.34
CA CYS A 190 -9.92 18.47 -1.59
C CYS A 190 -8.69 18.19 -2.49
N ALA A 191 -8.94 17.73 -3.71
CA ALA A 191 -7.92 17.28 -4.65
C ALA A 191 -7.39 18.39 -5.59
N ARG A 192 -7.82 19.64 -5.43
CA ARG A 192 -7.59 20.75 -6.38
C ARG A 192 -6.14 21.00 -6.76
N ASP A 193 -5.22 20.73 -5.83
CA ASP A 193 -3.79 20.98 -6.02
C ASP A 193 -3.12 19.85 -6.84
N TYR A 194 -3.81 18.71 -6.98
CA TYR A 194 -3.32 17.50 -7.67
C TYR A 194 -4.13 17.16 -8.92
N TRP A 195 -5.34 17.70 -9.08
CA TRP A 195 -6.20 17.47 -10.24
C TRP A 195 -6.45 18.76 -11.05
N GLN A 196 -6.27 18.67 -12.36
CA GLN A 196 -6.80 19.68 -13.29
C GLN A 196 -8.30 19.48 -13.55
N PRO A 197 -9.12 20.55 -13.57
CA PRO A 197 -10.55 20.47 -13.80
C PRO A 197 -10.95 19.88 -15.17
N ASP A 198 -10.11 20.06 -16.19
CA ASP A 198 -10.36 19.66 -17.58
C ASP A 198 -9.89 18.23 -17.89
N CYS A 199 -9.27 17.54 -16.94
CA CYS A 199 -8.82 16.19 -17.19
C CYS A 199 -9.96 15.19 -17.04
N ALA A 200 -10.18 14.41 -18.10
CA ALA A 200 -11.17 13.35 -18.17
C ALA A 200 -10.45 11.99 -18.31
N PRO A 201 -9.91 11.43 -17.21
CA PRO A 201 -9.26 10.13 -17.25
C PRO A 201 -10.26 8.99 -17.50
N PHE A 202 -9.74 7.90 -18.04
CA PHE A 202 -10.42 6.62 -18.15
C PHE A 202 -10.05 5.72 -16.98
N PHE A 203 -10.94 4.79 -16.63
CA PHE A 203 -10.74 3.86 -15.53
C PHE A 203 -10.95 2.43 -16.01
N LEU A 204 -10.06 1.55 -15.61
CA LEU A 204 -10.21 0.11 -15.80
C LEU A 204 -10.02 -0.61 -14.48
N ARG A 205 -11.05 -1.37 -14.10
CA ARG A 205 -10.95 -2.35 -13.03
C ARG A 205 -10.26 -3.60 -13.58
N PRO A 206 -9.14 -4.05 -12.99
CA PRO A 206 -8.52 -5.33 -13.37
C PRO A 206 -9.46 -6.50 -13.05
N ARG A 207 -9.28 -7.63 -13.76
CA ARG A 207 -9.98 -8.89 -13.46
C ARG A 207 -9.88 -9.24 -11.98
N ASP A 208 -10.98 -9.76 -11.44
CA ASP A 208 -11.12 -10.11 -10.02
C ASP A 208 -10.70 -9.01 -9.04
N ASN A 209 -10.82 -7.74 -9.43
CA ASN A 209 -10.35 -6.58 -8.66
C ASN A 209 -8.84 -6.66 -8.35
N GLY A 210 -8.04 -7.28 -9.21
CA GLY A 210 -6.60 -7.46 -8.99
C GLY A 210 -6.30 -8.51 -7.91
N ARG A 211 -7.23 -9.42 -7.63
CA ARG A 211 -6.97 -10.68 -6.95
C ARG A 211 -6.40 -11.69 -7.97
N ASN A 212 -5.67 -12.68 -7.48
CA ASN A 212 -5.06 -13.74 -8.32
C ASN A 212 -4.22 -13.17 -9.48
N LEU A 213 -3.47 -12.08 -9.24
CA LEU A 213 -2.71 -11.36 -10.29
C LEU A 213 -1.81 -12.28 -11.10
N GLY A 214 -1.14 -13.22 -10.44
CA GLY A 214 -0.27 -14.15 -11.12
C GLY A 214 -0.98 -15.05 -12.13
N GLU A 215 -2.21 -15.50 -11.84
CA GLU A 215 -3.01 -16.33 -12.75
C GLU A 215 -3.64 -15.48 -13.87
N ASN A 216 -4.03 -14.25 -13.54
CA ASN A 216 -4.76 -13.36 -14.44
C ASN A 216 -3.86 -12.44 -15.29
N LEU A 217 -2.54 -12.50 -15.15
CA LEU A 217 -1.61 -11.49 -15.69
C LEU A 217 -1.80 -11.23 -17.20
N ASP A 218 -1.83 -12.29 -18.01
CA ASP A 218 -1.95 -12.17 -19.46
C ASP A 218 -3.36 -11.76 -19.90
N SER A 219 -4.39 -12.19 -19.16
CA SER A 219 -5.76 -11.74 -19.41
C SER A 219 -5.93 -10.25 -19.08
N ILE A 220 -5.34 -9.77 -17.97
CA ILE A 220 -5.31 -8.35 -17.61
C ILE A 220 -4.56 -7.54 -18.66
N LYS A 221 -3.44 -8.05 -19.19
CA LYS A 221 -2.70 -7.41 -20.28
C LYS A 221 -3.57 -7.23 -21.51
N GLN A 222 -4.34 -8.26 -21.88
CA GLN A 222 -5.22 -8.22 -23.04
C GLN A 222 -6.34 -7.19 -22.85
N ASP A 223 -6.99 -7.15 -21.68
CA ASP A 223 -8.02 -6.15 -21.36
C ASP A 223 -7.47 -4.72 -21.44
N LEU A 224 -6.26 -4.51 -20.90
CA LEU A 224 -5.55 -3.23 -20.98
C LEU A 224 -5.27 -2.83 -22.42
N LYS A 225 -4.76 -3.74 -23.25
CA LYS A 225 -4.47 -3.50 -24.66
C LYS A 225 -5.72 -3.09 -25.43
N GLU A 226 -6.83 -3.80 -25.23
CA GLU A 226 -8.12 -3.46 -25.83
C GLU A 226 -8.60 -2.07 -25.41
N ALA A 227 -8.54 -1.77 -24.11
CA ALA A 227 -8.92 -0.46 -23.57
C ALA A 227 -8.05 0.68 -24.13
N ILE A 228 -6.72 0.48 -24.18
CA ILE A 228 -5.76 1.46 -24.69
C ILE A 228 -6.04 1.80 -26.15
N LEU A 229 -6.23 0.78 -26.98
CA LEU A 229 -6.51 0.95 -28.41
C LEU A 229 -7.89 1.60 -28.63
N ARG A 230 -8.92 1.12 -27.94
CA ARG A 230 -10.29 1.62 -28.05
C ARG A 230 -10.40 3.08 -27.63
N TRP A 231 -9.78 3.45 -26.52
CA TRP A 231 -9.86 4.80 -25.96
C TRP A 231 -8.70 5.70 -26.38
N LYS A 232 -7.82 5.24 -27.27
CA LYS A 232 -6.64 6.00 -27.75
C LYS A 232 -5.84 6.57 -26.59
N ILE A 233 -5.53 5.73 -25.61
CA ILE A 233 -4.78 6.12 -24.41
C ILE A 233 -3.33 6.38 -24.80
N ASP A 234 -2.78 7.49 -24.33
CA ASP A 234 -1.35 7.81 -24.48
C ASP A 234 -0.55 7.54 -23.20
N THR A 235 -1.24 7.49 -22.06
CA THR A 235 -0.63 7.35 -20.73
C THR A 235 -1.41 6.36 -19.87
N LEU A 236 -0.74 5.32 -19.41
CA LEU A 236 -1.26 4.32 -18.48
C LEU A 236 -0.61 4.48 -17.10
N PHE A 237 -1.43 4.68 -16.06
CA PHE A 237 -1.02 4.52 -14.66
C PHE A 237 -1.51 3.19 -14.14
N LEU A 238 -0.60 2.35 -13.65
CA LEU A 238 -0.90 0.97 -13.27
C LEU A 238 -0.57 0.69 -11.79
N CYS A 239 -1.57 0.27 -11.02
CA CYS A 239 -1.45 -0.09 -9.59
C CYS A 239 -1.80 -1.57 -9.39
N LEU A 240 -0.84 -2.47 -9.70
CA LEU A 240 -1.03 -3.93 -9.64
C LEU A 240 0.17 -4.66 -8.98
N GLY A 241 0.80 -4.07 -7.97
CA GLY A 241 1.93 -4.71 -7.26
C GLY A 241 3.09 -5.06 -8.20
N GLY A 242 3.57 -6.31 -8.13
CA GLY A 242 4.63 -6.84 -9.00
C GLY A 242 4.23 -6.93 -10.47
N ALA A 243 2.95 -7.20 -10.76
CA ALA A 243 2.43 -7.28 -12.13
C ALA A 243 2.54 -5.95 -12.88
N ALA A 244 2.47 -4.81 -12.16
CA ALA A 244 2.56 -3.51 -12.78
C ALA A 244 3.89 -3.30 -13.52
N LYS A 245 5.00 -3.82 -12.99
CA LYS A 245 6.33 -3.68 -13.61
C LYS A 245 6.39 -4.38 -14.97
N ILE A 246 5.93 -5.63 -14.99
CA ILE A 246 5.88 -6.47 -16.19
C ILE A 246 5.01 -5.80 -17.25
N LEU A 247 3.79 -5.45 -16.88
CA LEU A 247 2.81 -4.90 -17.82
C LEU A 247 3.19 -3.50 -18.32
N CYS A 248 3.77 -2.63 -17.48
CA CYS A 248 4.22 -1.31 -17.94
C CYS A 248 5.33 -1.44 -18.99
N TYR A 249 6.31 -2.31 -18.77
CA TYR A 249 7.36 -2.56 -19.76
C TYR A 249 6.80 -3.14 -21.07
N GLU A 250 5.99 -4.19 -20.98
CA GLU A 250 5.46 -4.88 -22.15
C GLU A 250 4.50 -3.99 -22.96
N LEU A 251 3.54 -3.33 -22.31
CA LEU A 251 2.53 -2.49 -22.99
C LEU A 251 3.14 -1.21 -23.58
N ALA A 252 4.09 -0.56 -22.87
CA ALA A 252 4.77 0.60 -23.44
C ALA A 252 5.50 0.24 -24.74
N LYS A 253 6.19 -0.91 -24.74
CA LYS A 253 6.92 -1.41 -25.92
C LYS A 253 5.98 -1.82 -27.06
N GLU A 254 4.90 -2.52 -26.76
CA GLU A 254 3.95 -3.01 -27.77
C GLU A 254 3.08 -1.91 -28.39
N LEU A 255 2.69 -0.92 -27.60
CA LEU A 255 1.67 0.06 -28.00
C LEU A 255 2.22 1.48 -28.18
N GLY A 256 3.50 1.71 -27.86
CA GLY A 256 4.11 3.03 -28.02
C GLY A 256 3.60 4.08 -27.04
N ILE A 257 3.09 3.67 -25.88
CA ILE A 257 2.52 4.56 -24.86
C ILE A 257 3.50 4.87 -23.73
N CYS A 258 3.16 5.85 -22.89
CA CYS A 258 3.79 6.05 -21.60
C CYS A 258 3.07 5.16 -20.56
N ALA A 259 3.75 4.17 -19.98
CA ALA A 259 3.20 3.32 -18.94
C ALA A 259 4.00 3.48 -17.64
N ILE A 260 3.30 3.75 -16.54
CA ILE A 260 3.86 4.12 -15.26
C ILE A 260 3.40 3.11 -14.22
N ASP A 261 4.35 2.37 -13.64
CA ASP A 261 4.13 1.62 -12.41
C ASP A 261 3.84 2.62 -11.28
N PHE A 262 2.56 2.80 -11.02
CA PHE A 262 2.04 3.87 -10.17
C PHE A 262 1.87 3.42 -8.72
N GLY A 263 2.13 2.15 -8.40
CA GLY A 263 2.23 1.68 -7.02
C GLY A 263 1.03 1.99 -6.15
N VAL A 264 1.29 2.78 -5.09
CA VAL A 264 0.27 3.23 -4.15
C VAL A 264 -0.46 4.50 -4.62
N GLY A 265 -0.13 5.02 -5.81
CA GLY A 265 -0.62 6.30 -6.33
C GLY A 265 -2.14 6.39 -6.39
N LEU A 266 -2.85 5.33 -6.81
CA LEU A 266 -4.32 5.34 -6.77
C LEU A 266 -4.88 5.43 -5.34
N ARG A 267 -4.22 4.80 -4.36
CA ARG A 267 -4.60 4.98 -2.96
C ARG A 267 -4.34 6.40 -2.50
N SER A 268 -3.20 6.98 -2.88
CA SER A 268 -2.87 8.38 -2.57
C SER A 268 -3.91 9.35 -3.13
N LEU A 269 -4.31 9.17 -4.39
CA LEU A 269 -5.32 10.00 -5.05
C LEU A 269 -6.74 9.77 -4.50
N THR A 270 -7.02 8.64 -3.86
CA THR A 270 -8.33 8.38 -3.24
C THR A 270 -8.33 8.61 -1.72
N TYR A 271 -7.17 8.92 -1.13
CA TYR A 271 -6.95 8.92 0.31
C TYR A 271 -7.47 7.62 0.98
N SER A 272 -7.21 6.46 0.35
CA SER A 272 -7.70 5.17 0.82
C SER A 272 -6.78 4.54 1.87
N GLY A 273 -7.33 4.24 3.05
CA GLY A 273 -6.62 3.52 4.12
C GLY A 273 -6.44 2.01 3.87
N SER A 274 -7.12 1.45 2.86
CA SER A 274 -7.06 0.03 2.51
C SER A 274 -6.55 -0.19 1.09
N ASP A 275 -6.02 -1.37 0.84
CA ASP A 275 -5.74 -1.82 -0.53
C ASP A 275 -7.05 -2.12 -1.25
N GLY A 276 -7.17 -1.81 -2.53
CA GLY A 276 -8.40 -2.01 -3.30
C GLY A 276 -8.73 -3.49 -3.51
N SER A 277 -7.70 -4.31 -3.75
CA SER A 277 -7.85 -5.75 -4.05
C SER A 277 -8.15 -6.61 -2.81
N SER A 278 -7.90 -6.07 -1.62
CA SER A 278 -8.15 -6.75 -0.34
C SER A 278 -9.00 -5.87 0.60
N ALA A 279 -9.37 -6.43 1.75
CA ALA A 279 -9.94 -5.65 2.85
C ALA A 279 -8.91 -5.50 3.98
N ALA A 280 -7.63 -5.50 3.64
CA ALA A 280 -6.54 -5.24 4.57
C ALA A 280 -6.17 -3.75 4.59
N ARG A 281 -5.66 -3.27 5.72
CA ARG A 281 -5.08 -1.93 5.82
C ARG A 281 -3.86 -1.85 4.90
N SER A 282 -3.65 -0.69 4.29
CA SER A 282 -2.49 -0.51 3.45
C SER A 282 -1.19 -0.50 4.27
N THR A 283 -0.10 -0.97 3.66
CA THR A 283 1.24 -0.93 4.28
C THR A 283 1.85 0.46 4.25
N HIS A 284 1.49 1.29 3.27
CA HIS A 284 2.00 2.65 3.09
C HIS A 284 1.16 3.42 2.06
N LEU A 285 1.24 4.75 2.12
CA LEU A 285 0.48 5.70 1.31
C LEU A 285 1.27 7.00 1.21
N VAL A 286 1.43 7.57 0.01
CA VAL A 286 1.88 8.97 -0.11
C VAL A 286 0.73 9.88 0.32
N PHE A 287 0.90 10.64 1.39
CA PHE A 287 -0.11 11.60 1.84
C PHE A 287 -0.10 12.83 0.92
N LEU A 288 -1.27 13.19 0.37
CA LEU A 288 -1.43 14.34 -0.52
C LEU A 288 -2.44 15.33 0.09
N TYR A 289 -3.61 14.83 0.46
CA TYR A 289 -4.71 15.59 1.06
C TYR A 289 -5.63 14.65 1.84
N ARG A 290 -6.48 15.22 2.70
CA ARG A 290 -7.54 14.47 3.39
C ARG A 290 -8.82 14.45 2.56
N VAL A 291 -9.53 13.33 2.60
CA VAL A 291 -10.90 13.18 2.08
C VAL A 291 -11.84 12.89 3.25
N PRO A 292 -12.97 13.61 3.39
CA PRO A 292 -13.94 13.33 4.45
C PRO A 292 -14.45 11.89 4.43
N PHE A 293 -14.56 11.27 5.61
CA PHE A 293 -14.94 9.87 5.75
C PHE A 293 -16.30 9.54 5.13
N ASP A 294 -17.29 10.43 5.28
CA ASP A 294 -18.61 10.26 4.67
C ASP A 294 -18.52 10.20 3.14
N LEU A 295 -17.78 11.13 2.55
CA LEU A 295 -17.54 11.20 1.11
C LEU A 295 -16.86 9.91 0.62
N TYR A 296 -15.79 9.49 1.30
CA TYR A 296 -15.07 8.26 0.97
C TYR A 296 -15.99 7.04 1.00
N MET A 297 -16.79 6.89 2.08
CA MET A 297 -17.64 5.72 2.24
C MET A 297 -18.83 5.69 1.27
N ASP A 298 -19.30 6.85 0.81
CA ASP A 298 -20.30 6.93 -0.26
C ASP A 298 -19.71 6.52 -1.61
N ALA A 299 -18.51 7.00 -1.95
CA ALA A 299 -17.81 6.59 -3.15
C ALA A 299 -17.46 5.08 -3.11
N LEU A 300 -17.07 4.55 -1.94
CA LEU A 300 -16.78 3.12 -1.77
C LEU A 300 -18.01 2.25 -2.03
N ALA A 301 -19.18 2.65 -1.52
CA ALA A 301 -20.42 1.90 -1.72
C ALA A 301 -20.87 1.91 -3.19
N GLU A 302 -20.69 3.03 -3.91
CA GLU A 302 -20.95 3.12 -5.35
C GLU A 302 -19.96 2.26 -6.15
N ALA A 303 -18.67 2.37 -5.83
CA ALA A 303 -17.62 1.68 -6.56
C ALA A 303 -17.69 0.16 -6.35
N PHE A 304 -18.00 -0.32 -5.15
CA PHE A 304 -17.99 -1.75 -4.81
C PHE A 304 -19.29 -2.18 -4.12
N PRO A 305 -20.41 -2.23 -4.86
CA PRO A 305 -21.71 -2.57 -4.29
C PRO A 305 -21.80 -4.02 -3.79
N SER A 306 -20.87 -4.88 -4.20
CA SER A 306 -20.80 -6.29 -3.82
C SER A 306 -19.93 -6.58 -2.59
N LEU A 307 -19.37 -5.56 -1.92
CA LEU A 307 -18.58 -5.79 -0.70
C LEU A 307 -19.46 -6.42 0.38
N ILE A 308 -18.97 -7.51 0.96
CA ILE A 308 -19.66 -8.15 2.08
C ILE A 308 -19.49 -7.30 3.36
N PRO A 309 -20.33 -7.50 4.39
CA PRO A 309 -20.34 -6.68 5.61
C PRO A 309 -18.99 -6.57 6.33
N GLU A 310 -18.26 -7.67 6.50
CA GLU A 310 -16.94 -7.65 7.15
C GLU A 310 -15.87 -6.94 6.31
N GLU A 311 -15.89 -7.04 4.98
CA GLU A 311 -14.96 -6.30 4.12
C GLU A 311 -15.26 -4.79 4.17
N THR A 312 -16.54 -4.43 4.11
CA THR A 312 -16.99 -3.04 4.26
C THR A 312 -16.54 -2.46 5.60
N LEU A 313 -16.68 -3.24 6.68
CA LEU A 313 -16.29 -2.83 8.02
C LEU A 313 -14.76 -2.69 8.15
N ALA A 314 -14.00 -3.63 7.59
CA ALA A 314 -12.54 -3.56 7.59
C ALA A 314 -12.03 -2.34 6.80
N LYS A 315 -12.58 -2.05 5.63
CA LYS A 315 -12.23 -0.83 4.86
C LYS A 315 -12.59 0.45 5.62
N ALA A 316 -13.72 0.48 6.33
CA ALA A 316 -14.10 1.60 7.18
C ALA A 316 -13.11 1.80 8.36
N HIS A 317 -12.66 0.73 9.01
CA HIS A 317 -11.65 0.82 10.05
C HIS A 317 -10.30 1.29 9.50
N ALA A 318 -9.87 0.74 8.37
CA ALA A 318 -8.65 1.15 7.70
C ALA A 318 -8.67 2.66 7.39
N GLN A 319 -9.80 3.18 6.90
CA GLN A 319 -10.00 4.60 6.65
C GLN A 319 -9.97 5.46 7.93
N LEU A 320 -10.53 4.98 9.05
CA LEU A 320 -10.45 5.70 10.32
C LEU A 320 -9.02 5.75 10.85
N LEU A 321 -8.31 4.62 10.82
CA LEU A 321 -6.91 4.58 11.24
C LEU A 321 -6.01 5.40 10.31
N LEU A 322 -6.46 5.55 9.05
CA LEU A 322 -6.18 6.66 8.14
C LEU A 322 -5.72 7.94 8.84
N GLU A 323 -6.65 8.49 9.59
CA GLU A 323 -6.58 9.83 10.19
C GLU A 323 -5.51 9.95 11.26
N VAL A 324 -5.04 8.83 11.79
CA VAL A 324 -4.15 8.75 12.94
C VAL A 324 -2.74 8.26 12.56
N GLN A 325 -2.53 7.93 11.29
CA GLN A 325 -1.21 7.71 10.70
C GLN A 325 -0.46 9.03 10.54
N GLU A 326 0.88 8.99 10.63
CA GLU A 326 1.75 10.12 10.32
C GLU A 326 1.50 10.65 8.90
N LYS A 327 1.45 11.97 8.77
CA LYS A 327 1.06 12.67 7.54
C LYS A 327 2.08 13.74 7.22
N GLU A 328 2.66 13.60 6.04
CA GLU A 328 3.53 14.61 5.47
C GLU A 328 3.30 14.68 3.97
N VAL A 329 2.93 15.86 3.47
CA VAL A 329 2.52 16.05 2.08
C VAL A 329 3.64 15.64 1.13
N GLY A 330 3.32 14.85 0.09
CA GLY A 330 4.30 14.37 -0.88
C GLY A 330 5.27 13.33 -0.30
N TRP A 331 4.96 12.75 0.87
CA TRP A 331 5.76 11.71 1.50
C TRP A 331 4.88 10.55 1.96
N SER A 332 5.51 9.41 2.20
CA SER A 332 4.85 8.21 2.66
C SER A 332 5.46 7.78 3.98
N HIS A 333 4.60 7.37 4.90
CA HIS A 333 4.98 6.67 6.13
C HIS A 333 4.41 5.26 6.10
N SER A 334 5.01 4.36 6.87
CA SER A 334 4.51 3.01 7.04
C SER A 334 3.17 3.06 7.80
N GLY A 335 2.29 2.10 7.53
CA GLY A 335 0.96 2.06 8.13
C GLY A 335 0.95 1.91 9.66
N TRP A 336 2.09 1.63 10.30
CA TRP A 336 2.24 1.53 11.76
C TRP A 336 2.87 2.77 12.41
N GLU A 337 3.24 3.79 11.64
CA GLU A 337 3.75 5.06 12.13
C GLU A 337 2.54 5.97 12.39
N TYR A 338 2.25 6.21 13.67
CA TYR A 338 1.06 6.95 14.10
C TYR A 338 1.45 8.33 14.64
N ASP A 339 0.67 9.34 14.26
CA ASP A 339 0.73 10.68 14.81
C ASP A 339 -0.61 11.02 15.49
N PHE A 340 -0.56 11.14 16.81
CA PHE A 340 -1.70 11.48 17.66
C PHE A 340 -1.75 12.98 17.99
N SER A 341 -1.27 13.83 17.07
CA SER A 341 -1.45 15.28 17.12
C SER A 341 -2.93 15.69 17.24
N GLU A 342 -3.17 16.90 17.74
CA GLU A 342 -4.52 17.42 17.94
C GLU A 342 -5.34 17.43 16.64
N GLU A 343 -4.69 17.77 15.52
CA GLU A 343 -5.30 17.80 14.20
C GLU A 343 -5.76 16.42 13.74
N ASN A 344 -4.87 15.41 13.81
CA ASN A 344 -5.20 14.03 13.43
C ASN A 344 -6.28 13.44 14.34
N ILE A 345 -6.23 13.71 15.65
CA ILE A 345 -7.27 13.28 16.59
C ILE A 345 -8.61 13.95 16.27
N ALA A 346 -8.63 15.24 15.92
CA ALA A 346 -9.84 15.95 15.55
C ALA A 346 -10.46 15.35 14.27
N ALA A 347 -9.65 15.09 13.24
CA ALA A 347 -10.08 14.43 12.01
C ALA A 347 -10.64 13.03 12.28
N PHE A 348 -9.92 12.21 13.07
CA PHE A 348 -10.38 10.90 13.51
C PHE A 348 -11.74 10.97 14.20
N ARG A 349 -11.92 11.90 15.15
CA ARG A 349 -13.18 12.04 15.91
C ARG A 349 -14.34 12.44 15.02
N ALA A 350 -14.13 13.36 14.08
CA ALA A 350 -15.13 13.74 13.09
C ALA A 350 -15.54 12.51 12.25
N ALA A 351 -14.57 11.80 11.67
CA ALA A 351 -14.80 10.58 10.91
C ALA A 351 -15.53 9.49 11.74
N PHE A 352 -15.17 9.34 13.02
CA PHE A 352 -15.75 8.34 13.92
C PHE A 352 -17.25 8.56 14.17
N VAL A 353 -17.73 9.81 14.18
CA VAL A 353 -19.17 10.11 14.27
C VAL A 353 -19.92 9.54 13.06
N HIS A 354 -19.40 9.76 11.85
CA HIS A 354 -19.99 9.23 10.62
C HIS A 354 -19.93 7.71 10.56
N TYR A 355 -18.79 7.12 10.94
CA TYR A 355 -18.62 5.67 11.06
C TYR A 355 -19.66 5.05 11.99
N ARG A 356 -19.87 5.60 13.19
CA ARG A 356 -20.83 5.05 14.15
C ARG A 356 -22.25 5.10 13.60
N ARG A 357 -22.61 6.13 12.84
CA ARG A 357 -23.93 6.24 12.21
C ARG A 357 -24.10 5.21 11.10
N ARG A 358 -23.12 5.13 10.19
CA ARG A 358 -23.19 4.31 8.97
C ARG A 358 -23.00 2.82 9.23
N CYS A 359 -21.98 2.45 9.99
CA CYS A 359 -21.53 1.07 10.13
C CYS A 359 -22.21 0.31 11.28
N ARG A 360 -23.11 0.96 12.04
CA ARG A 360 -23.75 0.37 13.24
C ARG A 360 -24.37 -1.00 12.99
N ALA A 361 -25.06 -1.14 11.85
CA ALA A 361 -25.73 -2.38 11.47
C ALA A 361 -24.73 -3.52 11.18
N LEU A 362 -23.52 -3.19 10.73
CA LEU A 362 -22.49 -4.17 10.36
C LEU A 362 -21.81 -4.79 11.59
N PHE A 363 -21.77 -4.04 12.70
CA PHE A 363 -20.98 -4.38 13.87
C PHE A 363 -21.21 -5.76 14.52
N ARG A 364 -22.39 -6.33 14.29
CA ARG A 364 -22.79 -7.65 14.81
C ARG A 364 -23.37 -8.54 13.72
N HIS A 365 -23.13 -8.19 12.45
CA HIS A 365 -23.74 -8.87 11.32
C HIS A 365 -23.24 -10.32 11.18
N SER A 366 -21.93 -10.53 11.27
CA SER A 366 -21.28 -11.84 11.16
C SER A 366 -20.24 -12.04 12.27
N PRO A 367 -19.83 -13.28 12.59
CA PRO A 367 -18.70 -13.55 13.47
C PRO A 367 -17.42 -12.84 13.02
N ALA A 368 -17.19 -12.75 11.71
CA ALA A 368 -16.08 -12.01 11.11
C ALA A 368 -16.18 -10.50 11.40
N SER A 369 -17.37 -9.89 11.22
CA SER A 369 -17.61 -8.49 11.57
C SER A 369 -17.40 -8.19 13.05
N ILE A 370 -17.83 -9.11 13.93
CA ILE A 370 -17.62 -8.98 15.39
C ILE A 370 -16.12 -9.03 15.72
N LYS A 371 -15.37 -9.94 15.09
CA LYS A 371 -13.92 -10.03 15.28
C LYS A 371 -13.23 -8.75 14.82
N GLU A 372 -13.52 -8.29 13.60
CA GLU A 372 -12.94 -7.08 13.02
C GLU A 372 -13.22 -5.84 13.90
N ARG A 373 -14.46 -5.70 14.41
CA ARG A 373 -14.79 -4.64 15.37
C ARG A 373 -14.02 -4.76 16.69
N LYS A 374 -13.85 -5.97 17.23
CA LYS A 374 -13.07 -6.17 18.47
C LYS A 374 -11.61 -5.75 18.27
N ASP A 375 -11.01 -6.11 17.14
CA ASP A 375 -9.64 -5.73 16.80
C ASP A 375 -9.51 -4.20 16.71
N PHE A 376 -10.48 -3.52 16.08
CA PHE A 376 -10.52 -2.06 16.01
C PHE A 376 -10.74 -1.37 17.37
N LEU A 377 -11.66 -1.87 18.21
CA LEU A 377 -11.89 -1.34 19.55
C LEU A 377 -10.69 -1.55 20.47
N HIS A 378 -9.98 -2.68 20.32
CA HIS A 378 -8.72 -2.92 21.01
C HIS A 378 -7.70 -1.86 20.63
N PHE A 379 -7.50 -1.60 19.33
CA PHE A 379 -6.61 -0.54 18.85
C PHE A 379 -6.99 0.82 19.45
N CYS A 380 -8.27 1.20 19.36
CA CYS A 380 -8.76 2.47 19.91
C CYS A 380 -8.56 2.58 21.42
N GLY A 381 -8.74 1.49 22.16
CA GLY A 381 -8.54 1.43 23.60
C GLY A 381 -7.07 1.59 23.99
N SER A 382 -6.18 0.88 23.29
CA SER A 382 -4.74 0.92 23.55
C SER A 382 -4.13 2.31 23.31
N HIS A 383 -4.71 3.10 22.40
CA HIS A 383 -4.27 4.45 22.08
C HIS A 383 -5.19 5.55 22.63
N GLY A 384 -6.18 5.19 23.45
CA GLY A 384 -7.08 6.16 24.09
C GLY A 384 -7.99 6.97 23.14
N LEU A 385 -8.18 6.52 21.90
CA LEU A 385 -8.88 7.28 20.84
C LEU A 385 -10.38 7.43 21.08
N THR A 386 -11.03 6.42 21.68
CA THR A 386 -12.47 6.41 21.91
C THR A 386 -12.82 5.90 23.29
N PHE A 387 -13.93 6.40 23.86
CA PHE A 387 -14.45 5.89 25.13
C PHE A 387 -14.86 4.41 25.04
N GLU A 388 -15.50 4.02 23.93
CA GLU A 388 -15.89 2.63 23.68
C GLU A 388 -14.67 1.69 23.64
N GLY A 389 -13.59 2.11 22.96
CA GLY A 389 -12.34 1.35 22.94
C GLY A 389 -11.73 1.21 24.34
N ARG A 390 -11.72 2.29 25.15
CA ARG A 390 -11.22 2.24 26.54
C ARG A 390 -12.04 1.28 27.41
N LEU A 391 -13.36 1.29 27.31
CA LEU A 391 -14.23 0.35 28.03
C LEU A 391 -14.01 -1.10 27.58
N PHE A 392 -13.86 -1.30 26.27
CA PHE A 392 -13.56 -2.60 25.69
C PHE A 392 -12.23 -3.15 26.22
N LEU A 393 -11.17 -2.34 26.23
CA LEU A 393 -9.85 -2.75 26.71
C LEU A 393 -9.86 -3.11 28.20
N ARG A 394 -10.51 -2.31 29.04
CA ARG A 394 -10.67 -2.62 30.48
C ARG A 394 -11.38 -3.95 30.70
N SER A 395 -12.45 -4.19 29.95
CA SER A 395 -13.22 -5.44 30.00
C SER A 395 -12.40 -6.64 29.52
N PHE A 396 -11.58 -6.45 28.48
CA PHE A 396 -10.67 -7.48 27.96
C PHE A 396 -9.57 -7.83 28.99
N GLN A 397 -8.95 -6.83 29.61
CA GLN A 397 -7.95 -6.99 30.67
C GLN A 397 -8.53 -7.70 31.90
N ALA A 398 -9.74 -7.32 32.35
CA ALA A 398 -10.42 -7.96 33.46
C ALA A 398 -10.69 -9.46 33.19
N LYS A 399 -11.15 -9.82 31.98
CA LYS A 399 -11.33 -11.23 31.58
C LYS A 399 -10.00 -11.99 31.57
N GLY A 400 -8.92 -11.35 31.13
CA GLY A 400 -7.57 -11.93 31.17
C GLY A 400 -7.10 -12.20 32.59
N PHE A 401 -7.36 -11.28 33.52
CA PHE A 401 -7.06 -11.43 34.94
C PHE A 401 -7.83 -12.61 35.55
N VAL A 402 -9.15 -12.67 35.38
CA VAL A 402 -9.99 -13.77 35.89
C VAL A 402 -9.53 -15.14 35.36
N ARG A 403 -9.19 -15.24 34.07
CA ARG A 403 -8.66 -16.50 33.50
C ARG A 403 -7.33 -16.91 34.10
N ARG A 404 -6.44 -15.98 34.44
CA ARG A 404 -5.18 -16.31 35.13
C ARG A 404 -5.44 -16.81 36.55
N PHE A 405 -6.38 -16.21 37.28
CA PHE A 405 -6.72 -16.65 38.64
C PHE A 405 -7.44 -18.01 38.66
N LEU A 406 -8.44 -18.21 37.79
CA LEU A 406 -9.20 -19.46 37.73
C LEU A 406 -8.45 -20.60 37.01
N GLY A 407 -7.61 -20.27 36.02
CA GLY A 407 -6.79 -21.23 35.28
C GLY A 407 -5.55 -21.71 36.04
N SER A 408 -5.21 -21.09 37.18
CA SER A 408 -4.12 -21.53 38.04
C SER A 408 -4.50 -22.68 38.99
N GLY A 409 -5.78 -23.08 39.02
CA GLY A 409 -6.32 -24.14 39.90
C GLY A 409 -6.31 -25.56 39.34
N HIS A 410 -5.73 -25.81 38.15
CA HIS A 410 -5.61 -27.14 37.55
C HIS A 410 -4.21 -27.36 36.97
N ARG A 411 -3.21 -27.51 37.85
CA ARG A 411 -1.96 -28.21 37.52
C ARG A 411 -2.09 -29.67 37.93
N GLY A 412 -2.79 -30.44 37.10
CA GLY A 412 -2.47 -31.86 36.94
C GLY A 412 -1.16 -31.99 36.15
N ALA A 413 -0.38 -33.02 36.45
CA ALA A 413 0.96 -33.34 35.97
C ALA A 413 1.22 -33.07 34.46
N PRO A 414 2.48 -32.82 34.06
CA PRO A 414 2.83 -32.52 32.68
C PRO A 414 2.61 -33.77 31.80
N ARG A 415 1.63 -33.70 30.90
CA ARG A 415 1.65 -34.51 29.68
C ARG A 415 2.28 -33.68 28.57
N GLU A 416 3.36 -34.20 28.01
CA GLU A 416 3.89 -33.77 26.72
C GLU A 416 2.80 -33.93 25.66
N SER A 417 2.14 -32.84 25.27
CA SER A 417 1.38 -32.79 24.03
C SER A 417 1.31 -31.36 23.51
N THR A 418 1.91 -31.16 22.34
CA THR A 418 1.55 -30.18 21.30
C THR A 418 1.12 -28.79 21.78
N ARG A 419 2.10 -27.86 21.77
CA ARG A 419 1.89 -26.41 21.92
C ARG A 419 0.81 -25.89 20.96
N PRO A 420 -0.26 -25.24 21.44
CA PRO A 420 -1.06 -24.36 20.62
C PRO A 420 -0.29 -23.05 20.40
N THR A 421 -0.09 -22.67 19.14
CA THR A 421 0.41 -21.35 18.77
C THR A 421 -0.58 -20.28 19.26
N SER A 422 -0.16 -19.52 20.27
CA SER A 422 -0.89 -18.33 20.72
C SER A 422 -0.73 -17.23 19.67
N PRO A 423 -1.79 -16.47 19.32
CA PRO A 423 -1.65 -15.33 18.43
C PRO A 423 -0.80 -14.25 19.12
N GLY A 424 0.21 -13.75 18.39
CA GLY A 424 1.29 -12.89 18.88
C GLY A 424 0.86 -11.79 19.85
N GLN A 425 1.42 -11.85 21.06
CA GLN A 425 1.41 -10.76 22.02
C GLN A 425 2.37 -9.66 21.54
N PHE A 426 1.84 -8.62 20.90
CA PHE A 426 2.54 -7.36 20.78
C PHE A 426 2.37 -6.59 22.09
N SER A 427 3.41 -6.63 22.92
CA SER A 427 3.55 -5.72 24.07
C SER A 427 3.96 -4.34 23.55
N CYS A 428 2.99 -3.48 23.25
CA CYS A 428 3.26 -2.04 23.14
C CYS A 428 3.60 -1.51 24.54
N ARG A 429 4.89 -1.38 24.86
CA ARG A 429 5.31 -0.48 25.94
C ARG A 429 5.05 0.95 25.48
N PRO A 430 4.39 1.81 26.27
CA PRO A 430 4.29 3.23 25.93
C PRO A 430 5.70 3.81 25.90
N GLY A 431 6.14 4.29 24.74
CA GLY A 431 7.32 5.14 24.63
C GLY A 431 7.04 6.43 25.40
N ALA A 432 7.95 6.81 26.29
CA ALA A 432 7.87 8.06 27.02
C ALA A 432 7.82 9.24 26.03
N LEU A 433 6.81 10.09 26.18
CA LEU A 433 6.76 11.40 25.51
C LEU A 433 8.00 12.21 25.91
N THR A 434 8.96 12.34 25.00
CA THR A 434 9.97 13.39 25.09
C THR A 434 9.39 14.67 24.51
N ARG A 435 8.97 15.58 25.41
CA ARG A 435 8.73 17.00 25.06
C ARG A 435 10.02 17.57 24.47
N ARG A 436 10.06 17.83 23.16
CA ARG A 436 11.01 18.80 22.59
C ARG A 436 10.41 20.18 22.73
N SER A 437 10.75 20.85 23.82
CA SER A 437 10.64 22.30 23.95
C SER A 437 11.88 22.95 23.36
N GLY A 438 11.66 23.93 22.47
CA GLY A 438 12.61 25.02 22.24
C GLY A 438 13.12 25.13 20.81
N VAL A 439 12.58 26.09 20.06
CA VAL A 439 13.38 27.21 19.55
C VAL A 439 12.53 28.48 19.62
N SER A 440 13.05 29.46 20.33
CA SER A 440 12.59 30.85 20.36
C SER A 440 13.38 31.68 19.35
N ARG A 441 12.62 32.46 18.57
CA ARG A 441 13.00 33.55 17.65
C ARG A 441 13.74 33.17 16.37
#